data_AF-A0A3P1VZD3-F1
#
_entry.id   AF-A0A3P1VZD3-F1
#
_cell.length_a   1.000
_cell.length_b   1.000
_cell.length_c   1.000
_cell.angle_alpha   90.00
_cell.angle_beta   90.00
_cell.angle_gamma   90.00
#
_symmetry.space_group_name_H-M   'P 1'
#
loop_
_entity.id
_entity.type
_entity.pdbx_description
1 polymer ?
#
loop_
_entity_poly.entity_id
_entity_poly.type
_entity_poly.pdbx_seq_one_letter_code
_entity_poly.pdbx_strand_id
1 'polypeptide(L)'
;MAAIERFKTCKRCSHDNAESAVKCNGCGNSLSGIFSDHHFKRWACPQCGRLNMEENSKCMCGHAKSGGGWIIAVIIVVVLVVLANIGGAK
;
A
#
# COMPACT_ATOMS: atom_id res chain seq x y z
N MET A 1 -26.39 13.01 0.40
CA MET A 1 -25.75 11.73 0.04
C MET A 1 -24.32 12.05 -0.37
N ALA A 2 -23.30 11.56 0.34
CA ALA A 2 -21.92 11.79 -0.06
C ALA A 2 -21.64 10.97 -1.33
N ALA A 3 -21.28 11.64 -2.43
CA ALA A 3 -20.87 10.94 -3.64
C ALA A 3 -19.64 10.08 -3.33
N ILE A 4 -19.69 8.79 -3.69
CA ILE A 4 -18.55 7.90 -3.56
C ILE A 4 -17.58 8.27 -4.68
N GLU A 5 -16.57 9.07 -4.37
CA GLU A 5 -15.52 9.41 -5.33
C GLU A 5 -14.74 8.14 -5.70
N ARG A 6 -14.84 7.75 -6.98
CA ARG A 6 -14.14 6.60 -7.56
C ARG A 6 -12.82 7.04 -8.18
N PHE A 7 -11.81 6.21 -8.00
CA PHE A 7 -10.45 6.49 -8.46
C PHE A 7 -9.83 5.26 -9.11
N LYS A 8 -8.85 5.48 -9.98
CA LYS A 8 -8.02 4.42 -10.59
C LYS A 8 -6.53 4.70 -10.42
N THR A 9 -5.78 3.63 -10.24
CA THR A 9 -4.34 3.67 -10.04
C THR A 9 -3.59 3.51 -11.37
N CYS A 10 -2.66 4.42 -11.67
CA CYS A 10 -1.77 4.26 -12.81
C CYS A 10 -0.75 3.14 -12.57
N LYS A 11 -0.84 2.02 -13.30
CA LYS A 11 0.12 0.90 -13.16
C LYS A 11 1.58 1.25 -13.48
N ARG A 12 1.83 2.36 -14.18
CA ARG A 12 3.19 2.81 -14.50
C ARG A 12 3.86 3.57 -13.35
N CYS A 13 3.12 4.43 -12.65
CA CYS A 13 3.69 5.36 -11.69
C CYS A 13 2.99 5.40 -10.32
N SER A 14 1.97 4.56 -10.15
CA SER A 14 1.16 4.46 -8.93
C SER A 14 0.47 5.77 -8.53
N HIS A 15 0.23 6.68 -9.49
CA HIS A 15 -0.55 7.88 -9.25
C HIS A 15 -2.05 7.56 -9.30
N ASP A 16 -2.79 8.08 -8.34
CA ASP A 16 -4.24 7.97 -8.26
C ASP A 16 -4.86 9.02 -9.19
N ASN A 17 -5.86 8.62 -9.97
CA ASN A 17 -6.54 9.49 -10.91
C ASN A 17 -8.05 9.37 -10.74
N ALA A 18 -8.78 10.43 -11.05
CA ALA A 18 -10.23 10.38 -11.12
C ALA A 18 -10.70 9.26 -12.08
N GLU A 19 -11.86 8.66 -11.80
CA GLU A 19 -12.45 7.62 -12.66
C GLU A 19 -12.49 8.02 -14.14
N SER A 20 -12.84 9.28 -14.42
CA SER A 20 -12.95 9.85 -15.77
C SER A 20 -11.62 10.13 -16.47
N ALA A 21 -10.47 10.07 -15.77
CA ALA A 21 -9.18 10.47 -16.34
C ALA A 21 -8.72 9.52 -17.46
N VAL A 22 -8.58 10.00 -18.69
CA VAL A 22 -8.09 9.15 -19.81
C VAL A 22 -6.57 8.96 -19.76
N LYS A 23 -5.85 9.96 -19.22
CA LYS A 23 -4.39 9.96 -19.04
C LYS A 23 -4.05 10.15 -17.57
N CYS A 24 -2.89 9.64 -17.18
CA CYS A 24 -2.34 9.83 -15.85
C CYS A 24 -1.86 11.27 -15.67
N ASN A 25 -2.39 11.98 -14.67
CA ASN A 25 -1.95 13.33 -14.34
C ASN A 25 -0.53 13.39 -13.75
N GLY A 26 0.00 12.24 -13.29
CA GLY A 26 1.36 12.14 -12.77
C GLY A 26 2.43 11.84 -13.83
N CYS A 27 2.12 11.07 -14.87
CA CYS A 27 3.15 10.60 -15.84
C CYS A 27 2.71 10.60 -17.31
N GLY A 28 1.50 11.05 -17.63
CA GLY A 28 0.97 11.13 -18.99
C GLY A 28 0.57 9.81 -19.65
N ASN A 29 0.81 8.66 -18.99
CA ASN A 29 0.45 7.34 -19.54
C ASN A 29 -1.07 7.19 -19.69
N SER A 30 -1.51 6.47 -20.73
CA SER A 30 -2.92 6.13 -20.92
C SER A 30 -3.44 5.24 -19.80
N LEU A 31 -4.65 5.52 -19.32
CA LEU A 31 -5.33 4.79 -18.24
C LEU A 31 -6.47 3.89 -18.76
N SER A 32 -6.30 3.35 -19.98
CA SER A 32 -7.30 2.52 -20.66
C SER A 32 -7.78 1.36 -19.80
N GLY A 33 -9.03 1.47 -19.33
CA GLY A 33 -9.92 0.40 -18.86
C GLY A 33 -9.31 -0.66 -17.95
N ILE A 34 -9.25 -0.39 -16.65
CA ILE A 34 -9.42 -1.45 -15.64
C ILE A 34 -10.30 -0.89 -14.53
N PHE A 35 -11.57 -1.27 -14.56
CA PHE A 35 -12.50 -1.10 -13.46
C PHE A 35 -12.43 -2.37 -12.60
N SER A 36 -12.02 -2.21 -11.35
CA SER A 36 -12.39 -3.14 -10.30
C SER A 36 -13.00 -2.29 -9.20
N ASP A 37 -14.23 -2.62 -8.80
CA ASP A 37 -14.94 -1.99 -7.69
C ASP A 37 -14.15 -2.32 -6.40
N HIS A 38 -13.10 -1.55 -6.14
CA HIS A 38 -12.29 -1.72 -4.95
C HIS A 38 -12.79 -0.73 -3.90
N HIS A 39 -13.67 -1.24 -3.05
CA HIS A 39 -13.96 -0.69 -1.75
C HIS A 39 -12.65 -0.34 -1.01
N PHE A 40 -12.34 0.96 -0.94
CA PHE A 40 -11.65 1.73 0.10
C PHE A 40 -10.44 1.16 0.87
N LYS A 41 -9.75 0.12 0.42
CA LYS A 41 -8.47 -0.23 1.06
C LYS A 41 -7.41 0.79 0.64
N ARG A 42 -7.13 1.72 1.54
CA ARG A 42 -6.08 2.73 1.42
C ARG A 42 -5.08 2.57 2.56
N TRP A 43 -3.86 3.02 2.34
CA TRP A 43 -2.85 3.13 3.39
C TRP A 43 -2.34 4.56 3.47
N ALA A 44 -2.18 5.06 4.69
CA ALA A 44 -1.55 6.36 4.93
C ALA A 44 -0.03 6.18 4.88
N CYS A 45 0.64 7.00 4.08
CA CYS A 45 2.09 7.02 4.05
C CYS A 45 2.63 7.55 5.38
N PRO A 46 3.42 6.76 6.14
CA PRO A 46 3.93 7.22 7.44
C PRO A 46 4.93 8.38 7.31
N GLN A 47 5.49 8.58 6.11
CA GLN A 47 6.51 9.61 5.87
C GLN A 47 5.92 10.96 5.42
N CYS A 48 4.71 10.99 4.84
CA CYS A 48 4.12 12.25 4.36
C CYS A 48 2.61 12.41 4.60
N GLY A 49 1.96 11.44 5.25
CA GLY A 49 0.54 11.47 5.59
C GLY A 49 -0.43 11.28 4.43
N ARG A 50 0.04 11.26 3.16
CA ARG A 50 -0.84 11.03 2.00
C ARG A 50 -1.48 9.65 2.06
N LEU A 51 -2.77 9.59 1.76
CA LEU A 51 -3.48 8.35 1.51
C LEU A 51 -3.14 7.85 0.10
N ASN A 52 -2.82 6.57 0.00
CA ASN A 52 -2.51 5.87 -1.25
C ASN A 52 -3.44 4.66 -1.36
N MET A 53 -3.73 4.21 -2.57
CA MET A 53 -4.48 2.97 -2.77
C MET A 53 -3.69 1.74 -2.28
N GLU A 54 -4.40 0.67 -1.89
CA GLU A 54 -3.79 -0.59 -1.47
C GLU A 54 -2.83 -1.17 -2.53
N GLU A 55 -3.13 -0.98 -3.81
CA GLU A 55 -2.32 -1.44 -4.93
C GLU A 55 -0.99 -0.67 -5.06
N ASN A 56 -0.88 0.54 -4.51
CA ASN A 56 0.34 1.33 -4.58
C ASN A 56 1.40 0.73 -3.65
N SER A 57 2.47 0.21 -4.24
CA SER A 57 3.66 -0.28 -3.52
C SER A 57 4.58 0.85 -3.05
N LYS A 58 4.38 2.07 -3.53
CA LYS A 58 5.21 3.24 -3.23
C LYS A 58 4.37 4.52 -3.24
N CYS A 59 4.59 5.39 -2.27
CA CYS A 59 4.02 6.73 -2.23
C CYS A 59 4.80 7.68 -3.15
N MET A 60 4.15 8.75 -3.61
CA MET A 60 4.78 9.82 -4.41
C MET A 60 5.97 10.50 -3.72
N CYS A 61 6.03 10.51 -2.40
CA CYS A 61 7.19 11.04 -1.68
C CYS A 61 8.44 10.13 -1.79
N GLY A 62 8.31 8.93 -2.35
CA GLY A 62 9.39 7.95 -2.44
C GLY A 62 9.26 6.79 -1.46
N HIS A 63 8.44 6.92 -0.42
CA HIS A 63 8.34 5.90 0.64
C HIS A 63 7.61 4.64 0.15
N ALA A 64 8.21 3.47 0.34
CA ALA A 64 7.58 2.20 0.00
C ALA A 64 6.45 1.84 0.97
N LYS A 65 5.39 1.19 0.49
CA LYS A 65 4.33 0.64 1.34
C LYS A 65 4.97 -0.41 2.26
N SER A 66 4.82 -0.25 3.57
CA SER A 66 5.23 -1.29 4.52
C SER A 66 4.32 -2.51 4.33
N GLY A 67 4.79 -3.52 3.60
CA GLY A 67 4.18 -4.84 3.64
C GLY A 67 4.30 -5.42 5.05
N GLY A 68 3.36 -6.26 5.47
CA GLY A 68 3.26 -6.86 6.82
C GLY A 68 4.46 -7.71 7.28
N GLY A 69 5.63 -7.61 6.65
CA GLY A 69 6.86 -8.31 6.99
C GLY A 69 7.40 -7.98 8.39
N TRP A 70 7.04 -6.82 8.95
CA TRP A 70 7.39 -6.47 10.33
C TRP A 70 6.77 -7.45 11.35
N ILE A 71 5.54 -7.92 11.10
CA ILE A 71 4.88 -8.90 11.97
C ILE A 71 5.62 -10.25 11.91
N ILE A 72 6.02 -10.69 10.72
CA ILE A 72 6.78 -11.94 10.55
C ILE A 72 8.15 -11.83 11.25
N ALA A 73 8.86 -10.71 11.09
CA ALA A 73 10.14 -10.48 11.76
C ALA A 73 10.00 -10.48 13.28
N VAL A 74 8.95 -9.84 13.83
CA VAL A 74 8.69 -9.84 15.28
C VAL A 74 8.38 -11.25 15.77
N ILE A 75 7.55 -12.01 15.06
CA ILE A 75 7.25 -13.40 15.44
C ILE A 75 8.52 -14.26 15.44
N ILE A 76 9.37 -14.14 14.42
CA ILE A 76 10.64 -14.89 14.34
C ILE A 76 11.53 -14.53 15.53
N VAL A 77 11.69 -13.24 15.83
CA VAL A 77 12.52 -12.79 16.97
C VAL A 77 11.95 -13.33 18.29
N VAL A 78 10.64 -13.24 18.51
CA VAL A 78 10.00 -13.75 19.72
C VAL A 78 10.18 -15.26 19.85
N VAL A 79 9.98 -16.03 18.76
CA VAL A 79 10.17 -17.48 18.74
C VAL A 79 11.62 -17.85 19.04
N LEU A 80 12.60 -17.18 18.42
CA LEU A 80 14.02 -17.40 18.69
C LEU A 80 14.39 -17.12 20.15
N VAL A 81 13.88 -16.02 20.72
CA VAL A 81 14.10 -15.68 22.13
C VAL A 81 13.48 -16.74 23.05
N VAL A 82 12.25 -17.18 22.77
CA VAL A 82 11.58 -18.21 23.57
C VAL A 82 12.33 -19.54 23.51
N LEU A 83 12.75 -19.99 22.31
CA LEU A 83 13.54 -21.22 22.15
C LEU A 83 14.90 -21.13 22.86
N ALA A 84 15.57 -19.98 22.79
CA ALA A 84 16.83 -19.75 23.49
C ALA A 84 16.68 -19.77 25.02
N ASN A 85 15.53 -19.36 25.56
CA ASN A 85 15.26 -19.38 27.00
C ASN A 85 14.75 -20.74 27.52
N ILE A 86 14.07 -21.54 26.69
CA ILE A 86 13.61 -22.89 27.08
C ILE A 86 14.77 -23.90 27.10
N GLY A 87 15.81 -23.72 26.26
CA GLY A 87 17.03 -24.53 26.30
C GLY A 87 17.90 -24.36 27.57
N GLY A 88 17.50 -23.47 28.48
CA GLY A 88 18.18 -23.21 29.76
C GLY A 88 17.67 -24.05 30.94
N ALA A 89 16.65 -24.89 30.75
CA ALA A 89 16.22 -25.84 31.79
C ALA A 89 17.10 -27.10 31.72
N LYS A 90 18.18 -27.11 32.51
CA LYS A 90 18.78 -28.35 33.00
C LYS A 90 17.92 -28.94 34.10
#